data_AF-A0A920PWJ4-F1
#
_entry.id   AF-A0A920PWJ4-F1
#
_cell.length_a   1.000
_cell.length_b   1.000
_cell.length_c   1.000
_cell.angle_alpha   90.00
_cell.angle_beta   90.00
_cell.angle_gamma   90.00
#
_symmetry.space_group_name_H-M   'P 1'
#
loop_
_entity.id
_entity.type
_entity.pdbx_description
1 polymer ?
#
loop_
_entity_poly.entity_id
_entity_poly.type
_entity_poly.pdbx_seq_one_letter_code
_entity_poly.pdbx_strand_id
1 'polypeptide(L)'
;MRDLACFILVRTIYLGSRCISQFRFPAQIAYMAVVYTVITFGGMFVFGKHEWLRKGEAFSVVFSLLSRFSATEIRVIDRDTCQKCSSECLDLKRECVDCYECFERANNREINLRPFAIGLDRNQTVTNDVLALVILMLATVTFDGFSATPAWAEFQTFVANLVGSGSGQIFNSGVLADTLGVLLVPLAFFLVYFFFTKLMAGSVDGQVSALKMAKLFSYSLIPIEPLHTT
;
A
#
# COMPACT_ATOMS: atom_id res chain seq x y z
N MET A 1 -4.86 -3.57 5.21
CA MET A 1 -4.99 -4.19 6.55
C MET A 1 -5.38 -5.67 6.51
N ARG A 2 -6.27 -6.11 5.61
CA ARG A 2 -6.70 -7.52 5.53
C ARG A 2 -5.67 -8.43 4.83
N ASP A 3 -4.92 -7.90 3.86
CA ASP A 3 -3.87 -8.68 3.18
C ASP A 3 -2.68 -8.97 4.10
N LEU A 4 -2.36 -8.04 5.02
CA LEU A 4 -1.35 -8.24 6.06
C LEU A 4 -1.79 -9.32 7.07
N ALA A 5 -3.06 -9.30 7.50
CA ALA A 5 -3.62 -10.30 8.39
C ALA A 5 -3.69 -11.68 7.74
N CYS A 6 -3.90 -11.77 6.43
CA CYS A 6 -3.91 -13.03 5.68
C CYS A 6 -2.50 -13.59 5.47
N PHE A 7 -1.52 -12.73 5.16
CA PHE A 7 -0.12 -13.13 5.05
C PHE A 7 0.43 -13.65 6.39
N ILE A 8 0.02 -13.01 7.49
CA ILE A 8 0.32 -13.43 8.87
C ILE A 8 -0.41 -14.73 9.21
N LEU A 9 -1.72 -14.84 8.97
CA LEU A 9 -2.50 -16.07 9.27
C LEU A 9 -1.93 -17.31 8.58
N VAL A 10 -1.51 -17.19 7.32
CA VAL A 10 -0.96 -18.35 6.61
C VAL A 10 0.47 -18.66 7.05
N ARG A 11 1.27 -17.65 7.40
CA ARG A 11 2.57 -17.85 8.07
C ARG A 11 2.39 -18.55 9.42
N THR A 12 1.41 -18.13 10.24
CA THR A 12 1.13 -18.70 11.58
C THR A 12 0.48 -20.09 11.53
N ILE A 13 -0.37 -20.38 10.53
CA ILE A 13 -1.03 -21.69 10.39
C ILE A 13 -0.06 -22.75 9.83
N TYR A 14 0.90 -22.38 8.97
CA TYR A 14 1.81 -23.35 8.33
C TYR A 14 3.26 -23.39 8.87
N LEU A 15 3.78 -22.36 9.57
CA LEU A 15 5.13 -22.41 10.16
C LEU A 15 5.21 -23.10 11.54
N GLY A 16 4.26 -23.99 11.85
CA GLY A 16 4.44 -24.98 12.90
C GLY A 16 5.44 -26.09 12.53
N SER A 17 5.83 -26.22 11.25
CA SER A 17 6.71 -27.31 10.81
C SER A 17 7.52 -26.97 9.55
N ARG A 18 8.83 -26.82 9.77
CA ARG A 18 9.95 -26.99 8.81
C ARG A 18 10.39 -25.80 7.96
N CYS A 19 11.64 -25.42 8.24
CA CYS A 19 12.56 -24.60 7.49
C CYS A 19 12.47 -24.72 5.95
N ILE A 20 12.52 -23.55 5.29
CA ILE A 20 13.49 -23.19 4.24
C ILE A 20 13.82 -24.34 3.25
N SER A 21 12.81 -24.88 2.58
CA SER A 21 13.00 -25.74 1.39
C SER A 21 11.82 -25.69 0.40
N GLN A 22 10.99 -24.63 0.47
CA GLN A 22 9.63 -24.63 -0.07
C GLN A 22 9.35 -23.53 -1.12
N PHE A 23 10.31 -23.18 -1.98
CA PHE A 23 9.97 -22.55 -3.29
C PHE A 23 9.47 -23.60 -4.31
N ARG A 24 9.00 -24.78 -3.86
CA ARG A 24 8.83 -25.97 -4.69
C ARG A 24 7.44 -26.60 -4.66
N PHE A 25 6.45 -25.97 -4.03
CA PHE A 25 5.09 -26.49 -3.96
C PHE A 25 4.08 -25.47 -4.52
N PRO A 26 3.60 -25.65 -5.78
CA PRO A 26 2.67 -24.72 -6.43
C PRO A 26 1.33 -24.56 -5.69
N ALA A 27 1.01 -25.47 -4.77
CA ALA A 27 -0.22 -25.42 -3.98
C ALA A 27 -0.30 -24.22 -3.02
N GLN A 28 0.83 -23.76 -2.45
CA GLN A 28 0.81 -22.68 -1.46
C GLN A 28 0.49 -21.33 -2.11
N ILE A 29 1.14 -21.01 -3.23
CA ILE A 29 0.83 -19.81 -4.02
C ILE A 29 -0.59 -19.85 -4.57
N ALA A 30 -1.09 -21.03 -4.96
CA ALA A 30 -2.45 -21.19 -5.44
C ALA A 30 -3.47 -20.88 -4.34
N TYR A 31 -3.25 -21.38 -3.12
CA TYR A 31 -4.12 -21.07 -1.97
C TYR A 31 -4.15 -19.56 -1.68
N MET A 32 -2.99 -18.91 -1.65
CA MET A 32 -2.90 -17.46 -1.45
C MET A 32 -3.64 -16.69 -2.55
N ALA A 33 -3.45 -17.09 -3.80
CA ALA A 33 -4.13 -16.47 -4.94
C ALA A 33 -5.66 -16.61 -4.83
N VAL A 34 -6.16 -17.79 -4.43
CA VAL A 34 -7.60 -18.02 -4.24
C VAL A 34 -8.14 -17.16 -3.10
N VAL A 35 -7.47 -17.13 -1.95
CA VAL A 35 -7.92 -16.31 -0.80
C VAL A 35 -7.94 -14.83 -1.16
N TYR A 36 -6.86 -14.33 -1.79
CA TYR A 36 -6.79 -12.95 -2.28
C TYR A 36 -7.90 -12.64 -3.31
N THR A 37 -8.19 -13.57 -4.22
CA THR A 37 -9.29 -13.44 -5.19
C THR A 37 -10.64 -13.33 -4.49
N VAL A 38 -10.93 -14.22 -3.54
CA VAL A 38 -12.19 -14.20 -2.77
C VAL A 38 -12.36 -12.88 -2.02
N ILE A 39 -11.31 -12.39 -1.37
CA ILE A 39 -11.32 -11.10 -0.68
C ILE A 39 -11.59 -9.96 -1.67
N THR A 40 -10.92 -9.97 -2.82
CA THR A 40 -11.06 -8.93 -3.84
C THR A 40 -12.48 -8.88 -4.40
N PHE A 41 -13.03 -10.04 -4.77
CA PHE A 41 -14.42 -10.13 -5.25
C PHE A 41 -15.43 -9.76 -4.15
N GLY A 42 -15.20 -10.19 -2.91
CA GLY A 42 -16.03 -9.81 -1.78
C GLY A 42 -16.02 -8.29 -1.53
N GLY A 43 -14.86 -7.66 -1.64
CA GLY A 43 -14.72 -6.20 -1.55
C GLY A 43 -15.48 -5.47 -2.66
N MET A 44 -15.36 -5.94 -3.91
CA MET A 44 -16.13 -5.40 -5.04
C MET A 44 -17.64 -5.54 -4.85
N PHE A 45 -18.10 -6.65 -4.26
CA PHE A 45 -19.51 -6.91 -4.00
C PHE A 45 -20.10 -5.99 -2.92
N VAL A 46 -19.35 -5.73 -1.84
CA VAL A 46 -19.83 -4.93 -0.70
C VAL A 46 -19.71 -3.43 -0.96
N PHE A 47 -18.57 -2.96 -1.48
CA PHE A 47 -18.26 -1.53 -1.61
C PHE A 47 -18.45 -0.99 -3.04
N GLY A 48 -18.77 -1.86 -3.99
CA GLY A 48 -18.83 -1.52 -5.41
C GLY A 48 -17.47 -1.66 -6.10
N LYS A 49 -17.51 -2.13 -7.36
CA LYS A 49 -16.33 -2.40 -8.20
C LYS A 49 -15.33 -1.24 -8.23
N HIS A 50 -15.80 -0.04 -8.57
CA HIS A 50 -14.92 1.11 -8.83
C HIS A 50 -14.30 1.67 -7.55
N GLU A 51 -15.06 1.77 -6.45
CA GLU A 51 -14.55 2.32 -5.19
C GLU A 51 -13.57 1.35 -4.51
N TRP A 52 -13.87 0.04 -4.53
CA TRP A 52 -12.96 -0.99 -4.00
C TRP A 52 -11.62 -1.01 -4.75
N LEU A 53 -11.65 -1.03 -6.08
CA LEU A 53 -10.41 -1.03 -6.88
C LEU A 53 -9.61 0.25 -6.71
N ARG A 54 -10.26 1.39 -6.45
CA ARG A 54 -9.57 2.68 -6.35
C ARG A 54 -8.91 2.91 -5.00
N LYS A 55 -9.44 2.34 -3.91
CA LYS A 55 -8.95 2.61 -2.54
C LYS A 55 -8.61 1.35 -1.73
N GLY A 56 -9.32 0.25 -1.96
CA GLY A 56 -9.24 -0.95 -1.13
C GLY A 56 -8.27 -2.02 -1.63
N GLU A 57 -8.04 -2.09 -2.94
CA GLU A 57 -7.20 -3.10 -3.58
C GLU A 57 -5.77 -2.58 -3.75
N ALA A 58 -4.82 -3.14 -3.00
CA ALA A 58 -3.45 -2.65 -2.91
C ALA A 58 -2.76 -2.58 -4.28
N PHE A 59 -2.89 -3.60 -5.12
CA PHE A 59 -2.25 -3.62 -6.44
C PHE A 59 -2.80 -2.52 -7.33
N SER A 60 -4.11 -2.33 -7.37
CA SER A 60 -4.78 -1.31 -8.16
C SER A 60 -4.42 0.10 -7.70
N VAL A 61 -4.25 0.32 -6.40
CA VAL A 61 -3.75 1.61 -5.88
C VAL A 61 -2.29 1.84 -6.31
N VAL A 62 -1.42 0.83 -6.21
CA VAL A 62 -0.02 0.92 -6.70
C VAL A 62 0.01 1.16 -8.22
N PHE A 63 -0.75 0.41 -9.01
CA PHE A 63 -0.82 0.59 -10.46
C PHE A 63 -1.46 1.92 -10.85
N SER A 64 -2.42 2.43 -10.09
CA SER A 64 -2.95 3.78 -10.29
C SER A 64 -1.87 4.84 -10.08
N LEU A 65 -1.00 4.65 -9.09
CA LEU A 65 0.16 5.52 -8.87
C LEU A 65 1.15 5.42 -10.03
N LEU A 66 1.49 4.20 -10.46
CA LEU A 66 2.38 3.95 -11.60
C LEU A 66 1.80 4.48 -12.92
N SER A 67 0.49 4.42 -13.11
CA SER A 67 -0.21 4.95 -14.29
C SER A 67 0.00 6.45 -14.46
N ARG A 68 0.31 7.20 -13.40
CA ARG A 68 0.63 8.65 -13.50
C ARG A 68 1.95 8.91 -14.23
N PHE A 69 2.82 7.91 -14.29
CA PHE A 69 4.04 7.97 -15.11
C PHE A 69 3.78 7.55 -16.56
N SER A 70 2.62 6.97 -16.88
CA SER A 70 2.28 6.54 -18.25
C SER A 70 2.28 7.69 -19.25
N ALA A 71 2.75 7.40 -20.46
CA ALA A 71 2.72 8.31 -21.61
C ALA A 71 1.30 8.53 -22.18
N THR A 72 0.30 7.84 -21.66
CA THR A 72 -1.10 7.94 -22.10
C THR A 72 -1.99 8.37 -20.95
N GLU A 73 -2.98 9.20 -21.25
CA GLU A 73 -4.03 9.58 -20.32
C GLU A 73 -5.40 9.42 -20.98
N ILE A 74 -6.38 9.02 -20.18
CA ILE A 74 -7.78 8.97 -20.62
C ILE A 74 -8.52 10.20 -20.09
N ARG A 75 -9.27 10.86 -20.96
CA ARG A 75 -10.01 12.07 -20.62
C ARG A 75 -11.46 11.97 -21.07
N VAL A 76 -12.35 12.52 -20.24
CA VAL A 76 -13.76 12.68 -20.55
C VAL A 76 -14.04 14.17 -20.73
N ILE A 77 -14.54 14.55 -21.91
CA ILE A 77 -14.88 15.94 -22.23
C ILE A 77 -16.19 16.34 -21.51
N ASP A 78 -17.13 15.40 -21.43
CA ASP A 78 -18.45 15.67 -20.88
C ASP A 78 -18.43 15.82 -19.35
N ARG A 79 -18.54 17.06 -18.92
CA ARG A 79 -18.41 17.46 -17.52
C ARG A 79 -19.62 17.04 -16.68
N ASP A 80 -20.80 16.98 -17.31
CA ASP A 80 -22.04 16.58 -16.64
C ASP A 80 -22.02 15.08 -16.29
N THR A 81 -21.39 14.25 -17.13
CA THR A 81 -21.13 12.84 -16.81
C THR A 81 -20.13 12.71 -15.66
N CYS A 82 -19.09 13.55 -15.61
CA CYS A 82 -18.09 13.47 -14.55
C CYS A 82 -18.64 13.78 -13.15
N GLN A 83 -19.59 14.73 -13.05
CA GLN A 83 -20.20 15.08 -11.77
C GLN A 83 -21.13 13.98 -11.22
N LYS A 84 -21.62 13.10 -12.10
CA LYS A 84 -22.51 11.97 -11.75
C LYS A 84 -21.76 10.69 -11.36
N CYS A 85 -20.44 10.62 -11.57
CA CYS A 85 -19.65 9.46 -11.18
C CYS A 85 -19.58 9.36 -9.65
N SER A 86 -19.68 8.14 -9.11
CA SER A 86 -19.71 7.92 -7.65
C SER A 86 -18.34 8.13 -7.01
N SER A 87 -17.29 7.80 -7.75
CA SER A 87 -15.91 7.99 -7.33
C SER A 87 -15.52 9.47 -7.42
N GLU A 88 -14.77 9.99 -6.44
CA GLU A 88 -14.28 11.39 -6.40
C GLU A 88 -13.24 11.62 -7.52
N CYS A 89 -13.68 11.66 -8.78
CA CYS A 89 -12.85 11.71 -9.98
C CYS A 89 -12.54 13.12 -10.45
N LEU A 90 -13.27 14.10 -9.91
CA LEU A 90 -13.12 15.50 -10.28
C LEU A 90 -11.87 16.07 -9.59
N ASP A 91 -10.91 16.53 -10.40
CA ASP A 91 -9.69 17.20 -9.91
C ASP A 91 -10.00 18.63 -9.39
N LEU A 92 -9.06 19.26 -8.66
CA LEU A 92 -9.16 20.66 -8.22
C LEU A 92 -9.30 21.64 -9.39
N LYS A 93 -8.74 21.31 -10.56
CA LYS A 93 -8.93 22.04 -11.83
C LYS A 93 -10.28 21.74 -12.52
N ARG A 94 -11.14 20.92 -11.89
CA ARG A 94 -12.45 20.45 -12.38
C ARG A 94 -12.39 19.71 -13.71
N GLU A 95 -11.34 18.92 -13.90
CA GLU A 95 -11.14 18.05 -15.06
C GLU A 95 -11.34 16.58 -14.71
N CYS A 96 -11.81 15.80 -15.69
CA CYS A 96 -12.08 14.37 -15.57
C CYS A 96 -11.04 13.57 -16.35
N VAL A 97 -9.90 13.31 -15.73
CA VAL A 97 -8.76 12.60 -16.34
C VAL A 97 -8.40 11.38 -15.48
N ASP A 98 -8.01 10.27 -16.10
CA ASP A 98 -7.64 8.99 -15.48
C ASP A 98 -8.74 8.41 -14.57
N CYS A 99 -10.01 8.63 -14.92
CA CYS A 99 -11.17 8.05 -14.25
C CYS A 99 -11.88 7.02 -15.14
N TYR A 100 -11.65 5.74 -14.86
CA TYR A 100 -12.21 4.64 -15.64
C TYR A 100 -13.75 4.55 -15.54
N GLU A 101 -14.35 4.88 -14.39
CA GLU A 101 -15.83 4.89 -14.22
C GLU A 101 -16.48 5.91 -15.17
N CYS A 102 -15.94 7.12 -15.25
CA CYS A 102 -16.48 8.15 -16.13
C CYS A 102 -16.18 7.84 -17.60
N PHE A 103 -15.01 7.27 -17.92
CA PHE A 103 -14.65 6.89 -19.28
C PHE A 103 -15.55 5.77 -19.84
N GLU A 104 -15.99 4.84 -19.00
CA GLU A 104 -16.93 3.76 -19.37
C GLU A 104 -18.34 4.31 -19.65
N ARG A 105 -18.76 5.35 -18.94
CA ARG A 105 -20.10 5.97 -19.09
C ARG A 105 -20.18 7.08 -20.13
N ALA A 106 -19.05 7.69 -20.48
CA ALA A 106 -19.02 8.84 -21.36
C ALA A 106 -19.19 8.44 -22.84
N ASN A 107 -19.97 9.25 -23.56
CA ASN A 107 -20.06 9.13 -25.02
C ASN A 107 -18.86 9.82 -25.72
N ASN A 108 -18.40 10.94 -25.17
CA ASN A 108 -17.28 11.73 -25.66
C ASN A 108 -16.02 11.46 -24.84
N ARG A 109 -15.16 10.59 -25.37
CA ARG A 109 -13.93 10.11 -24.72
C ARG A 109 -12.71 10.38 -25.59
N GLU A 110 -11.63 10.82 -24.96
CA GLU A 110 -10.36 11.13 -25.61
C GLU A 110 -9.24 10.33 -24.94
N ILE A 111 -8.26 9.93 -25.75
CA ILE A 111 -7.01 9.35 -25.28
C ILE A 111 -5.92 10.30 -25.75
N ASN A 112 -5.27 10.97 -24.80
CA ASN A 112 -4.20 11.91 -25.10
C ASN A 112 -2.85 11.28 -24.79
N LEU A 113 -1.84 11.68 -25.56
CA LEU A 113 -0.45 11.38 -25.24
C LEU A 113 0.11 12.49 -24.35
N ARG A 114 0.74 12.10 -23.25
CA ARG A 114 1.44 12.99 -22.32
C ARG A 114 2.90 12.56 -22.18
N PRO A 115 3.83 13.49 -21.92
CA PRO A 115 5.17 13.14 -21.48
C PRO A 115 5.14 12.36 -20.15
N PHE A 116 6.14 11.50 -19.94
CA PHE A 116 6.26 10.72 -18.71
C PHE A 116 6.28 11.62 -17.47
N ALA A 117 5.71 11.12 -16.37
CA ALA A 117 5.69 11.77 -15.05
C ALA A 117 4.90 13.10 -14.92
N ILE A 118 4.43 13.72 -16.01
CA ILE A 118 3.60 14.95 -15.94
C ILE A 118 2.26 14.72 -15.22
N GLY A 119 1.77 13.47 -15.19
CA GLY A 119 0.58 13.09 -14.42
C GLY A 119 0.71 13.27 -12.91
N LEU A 120 1.93 13.46 -12.36
CA LEU A 120 2.17 13.74 -10.94
C LEU A 120 1.90 15.21 -10.56
N ASP A 121 2.04 16.15 -11.50
CA ASP A 121 1.74 17.57 -11.30
C ASP A 121 0.21 17.85 -11.30
N ARG A 122 -0.60 16.79 -11.41
CA ARG A 122 -2.04 16.93 -11.22
C ARG A 122 -2.32 17.32 -9.78
N ASN A 123 -3.13 18.36 -9.64
CA ASN A 123 -3.51 18.94 -8.37
C ASN A 123 -4.55 18.08 -7.63
N GLN A 124 -4.40 16.75 -7.64
CA GLN A 124 -5.23 15.85 -6.87
C GLN A 124 -4.72 15.76 -5.44
N THR A 125 -5.63 15.86 -4.48
CA THR A 125 -5.30 15.61 -3.08
C THR A 125 -4.97 14.13 -2.90
N VAL A 126 -3.80 13.85 -2.30
CA VAL A 126 -3.47 12.48 -1.89
C VAL A 126 -4.53 12.02 -0.90
N THR A 127 -5.18 10.90 -1.15
CA THR A 127 -6.11 10.30 -0.18
C THR A 127 -5.33 9.68 0.97
N ASN A 128 -5.94 9.60 2.15
CA ASN A 128 -5.27 9.01 3.32
C ASN A 128 -4.87 7.54 3.08
N ASP A 129 -5.61 6.86 2.20
CA ASP A 129 -5.37 5.46 1.83
C ASP A 129 -4.06 5.29 1.06
N VAL A 130 -3.76 6.19 0.13
CA VAL A 130 -2.49 6.19 -0.62
C VAL A 130 -1.32 6.46 0.31
N LEU A 131 -1.47 7.42 1.24
CA LEU A 131 -0.43 7.69 2.24
C LEU A 131 -0.18 6.45 3.12
N ALA A 132 -1.24 5.81 3.61
CA ALA A 132 -1.12 4.61 4.41
C ALA A 132 -0.46 3.46 3.63
N LEU A 133 -0.80 3.30 2.36
CA LEU A 133 -0.19 2.29 1.48
C LEU A 133 1.30 2.56 1.25
N VAL A 134 1.70 3.80 0.97
CA VAL A 134 3.11 4.16 0.76
C VAL A 134 3.93 3.89 2.02
N ILE A 135 3.44 4.30 3.20
CA ILE A 135 4.12 4.03 4.48
C ILE A 135 4.23 2.52 4.73
N LEU A 136 3.15 1.76 4.46
CA LEU A 136 3.14 0.31 4.60
C LEU A 136 4.17 -0.35 3.66
N MET A 137 4.23 0.09 2.41
CA MET A 137 5.16 -0.44 1.41
C MET A 137 6.61 -0.17 1.81
N LEU A 138 6.93 1.07 2.20
CA LEU A 138 8.27 1.43 2.70
C LEU A 138 8.67 0.64 3.92
N ALA A 139 7.76 0.49 4.88
CA ALA A 139 8.01 -0.30 6.08
C ALA A 139 8.23 -1.78 5.75
N THR A 140 7.48 -2.33 4.79
CA THR A 140 7.60 -3.73 4.38
C THR A 140 8.95 -3.98 3.70
N VAL A 141 9.35 -3.13 2.74
CA VAL A 141 10.66 -3.23 2.07
C VAL A 141 11.80 -3.05 3.07
N THR A 142 11.66 -2.10 4.01
CA THR A 142 12.69 -1.88 5.04
C THR A 142 12.76 -3.05 6.02
N PHE A 143 11.62 -3.63 6.40
CA PHE A 143 11.59 -4.82 7.25
C PHE A 143 12.24 -6.02 6.57
N ASP A 144 12.00 -6.22 5.27
CA ASP A 144 12.62 -7.29 4.49
C ASP A 144 14.16 -7.20 4.55
N GLY A 145 14.71 -6.00 4.28
CA GLY A 145 16.14 -5.75 4.41
C GLY A 145 16.68 -5.85 5.85
N PHE A 146 15.92 -5.38 6.84
CA PHE A 146 16.31 -5.43 8.25
C PHE A 146 16.33 -6.85 8.80
N SER A 147 15.38 -7.70 8.38
CA SER A 147 15.27 -9.09 8.85
C SER A 147 16.48 -9.97 8.48
N ALA A 148 17.24 -9.56 7.47
CA ALA A 148 18.48 -10.21 7.07
C ALA A 148 19.71 -9.83 7.94
N THR A 149 19.57 -8.87 8.85
CA THR A 149 20.68 -8.37 9.67
C THR A 149 20.88 -9.17 10.97
N PRO A 150 22.11 -9.26 11.51
CA PRO A 150 22.36 -9.96 12.78
C PRO A 150 21.65 -9.32 13.98
N ALA A 151 21.37 -8.01 13.92
CA ALA A 151 20.59 -7.30 14.94
C ALA A 151 19.15 -7.85 15.07
N TRP A 152 18.56 -8.31 13.97
CA TRP A 152 17.24 -8.96 14.01
C TRP A 152 17.28 -10.32 14.71
N ALA A 153 18.34 -11.11 14.47
CA ALA A 153 18.53 -12.39 15.15
C ALA A 153 18.68 -12.19 16.67
N GLU A 154 19.42 -11.18 17.11
CA GLU A 154 19.51 -10.83 18.54
C GLU A 154 18.15 -10.46 19.14
N PHE A 155 17.36 -9.65 18.43
CA PHE A 155 15.99 -9.33 18.85
C PHE A 155 15.10 -10.58 18.96
N GLN A 156 15.17 -11.51 17.99
CA GLN A 156 14.44 -12.78 18.06
C GLN A 156 14.83 -13.58 19.31
N THR A 157 16.12 -13.63 19.65
CA THR A 157 16.58 -14.31 20.88
C THR A 157 16.11 -13.60 22.14
N PHE A 158 16.09 -12.27 22.16
CA PHE A 158 15.57 -11.48 23.28
C PHE A 158 14.08 -11.76 23.50
N VAL A 159 13.26 -11.74 22.45
CA VAL A 159 11.83 -12.05 22.52
C VAL A 159 11.61 -13.50 22.96
N ALA A 160 12.39 -14.44 22.44
CA ALA A 160 12.31 -15.84 22.85
C ALA A 160 12.63 -16.04 24.34
N ASN A 161 13.62 -15.30 24.87
CA ASN A 161 13.99 -15.35 26.29
C ASN A 161 12.94 -14.67 27.19
N LEU A 162 12.32 -13.57 26.73
CA LEU A 162 11.30 -12.84 27.48
C LEU A 162 9.98 -13.62 27.61
N VAL A 163 9.61 -14.36 26.56
CA VAL A 163 8.36 -15.15 26.54
C VAL A 163 8.49 -16.43 27.37
N GLY A 164 9.70 -16.95 27.59
CA GLY A 164 10.01 -17.98 28.58
C GLY A 164 9.36 -19.36 28.32
N SER A 165 9.98 -20.39 28.89
CA SER A 165 9.65 -21.83 28.79
C SER A 165 8.26 -22.25 29.33
N GLY A 166 7.33 -21.32 29.53
CA GLY A 166 6.01 -21.53 30.13
C GLY A 166 4.82 -21.45 29.16
N SER A 167 5.02 -20.99 27.92
CA SER A 167 3.99 -21.12 26.89
C SER A 167 4.14 -22.48 26.22
N GLY A 168 3.12 -23.34 26.36
CA GLY A 168 3.15 -24.72 25.89
C GLY A 168 3.53 -24.84 24.40
N GLN A 169 3.89 -26.06 24.00
CA GLN A 169 4.38 -26.53 22.68
C GLN A 169 3.61 -26.08 21.41
N ILE A 170 2.64 -25.17 21.53
CA ILE A 170 1.75 -24.69 20.47
C ILE A 170 2.35 -23.48 19.72
N PHE A 171 3.19 -22.65 20.36
CA PHE A 171 3.78 -21.48 19.71
C PHE A 171 5.31 -21.56 19.66
N ASN A 172 5.87 -21.85 18.48
CA ASN A 172 7.30 -21.65 18.23
C ASN A 172 7.66 -20.17 18.47
N SER A 173 8.59 -19.92 19.39
CA SER A 173 9.03 -18.57 19.77
C SER A 173 9.53 -17.73 18.58
N GLY A 174 10.13 -18.36 17.57
CA GLY A 174 10.56 -17.69 16.33
C GLY A 174 9.41 -17.15 15.48
N VAL A 175 8.28 -17.87 15.40
CA VAL A 175 7.11 -17.44 14.60
C VAL A 175 6.41 -16.25 15.27
N LEU A 176 6.39 -16.21 16.61
CA LEU A 176 5.86 -15.08 17.37
C LEU A 176 6.71 -13.83 17.17
N ALA A 177 8.03 -13.94 17.23
CA ALA A 177 8.95 -12.82 17.01
C ALA A 177 8.81 -12.24 15.59
N ASP A 178 8.69 -13.09 14.58
CA ASP A 178 8.45 -12.66 13.20
C ASP A 178 7.10 -11.97 13.01
N THR A 179 6.05 -12.49 13.65
CA THR A 179 4.70 -11.90 13.58
C THR A 179 4.66 -10.54 14.28
N LEU A 180 5.33 -10.41 15.42
CA LEU A 180 5.49 -9.15 16.14
C LEU A 180 6.26 -8.13 15.30
N GLY A 181 7.34 -8.54 14.64
CA GLY A 181 8.15 -7.67 13.76
C GLY A 181 7.33 -7.05 12.63
N VAL A 182 6.56 -7.88 11.91
CA VAL A 182 5.71 -7.42 10.80
C VAL A 182 4.66 -6.40 11.23
N LEU A 183 4.18 -6.46 12.48
CA LEU A 183 3.22 -5.49 13.00
C LEU A 183 3.89 -4.24 13.60
N LEU A 184 4.96 -4.42 14.38
CA LEU A 184 5.65 -3.34 15.08
C LEU A 184 6.43 -2.43 14.13
N VAL A 185 7.05 -2.97 13.08
CA VAL A 185 7.91 -2.18 12.19
C VAL A 185 7.11 -1.15 11.38
N PRO A 186 6.00 -1.49 10.70
CA PRO A 186 5.14 -0.50 10.07
C PRO A 186 4.56 0.52 11.04
N LEU A 187 4.18 0.09 12.26
CA LEU A 187 3.72 1.00 13.30
C LEU A 187 4.81 2.00 13.71
N ALA A 188 6.04 1.52 13.94
CA ALA A 188 7.18 2.35 14.29
C ALA A 188 7.49 3.34 13.16
N PHE A 189 7.51 2.90 11.91
CA PHE A 189 7.69 3.77 10.74
C PHE A 189 6.61 4.85 10.65
N PHE A 190 5.35 4.47 10.85
CA PHE A 190 4.23 5.41 10.87
C PHE A 190 4.40 6.45 11.99
N LEU A 191 4.78 6.04 13.20
CA LEU A 191 4.99 6.93 14.33
C LEU A 191 6.15 7.90 14.10
N VAL A 192 7.27 7.41 13.58
CA VAL A 192 8.44 8.24 13.23
C VAL A 192 8.06 9.25 12.16
N TYR A 193 7.40 8.80 11.10
CA TYR A 193 6.93 9.67 10.02
C TYR A 193 5.95 10.74 10.51
N PHE A 194 4.97 10.34 11.33
CA PHE A 194 4.02 11.27 11.94
C PHE A 194 4.70 12.26 12.89
N PHE A 195 5.70 11.81 13.64
CA PHE A 195 6.48 12.66 14.53
C PHE A 195 7.23 13.76 13.75
N PHE A 196 7.96 13.40 12.69
CA PHE A 196 8.68 14.38 11.87
C PHE A 196 7.75 15.34 11.13
N THR A 197 6.63 14.85 10.59
CA THR A 197 5.63 15.72 9.92
C THR A 197 4.97 16.69 10.90
N LYS A 198 4.72 16.26 12.15
CA LYS A 198 4.22 17.15 13.21
C LYS A 198 5.25 18.20 13.62
N LEU A 199 6.53 17.83 13.73
CA LEU A 199 7.61 18.79 14.01
C LEU A 199 7.72 19.83 12.90
N MET A 200 7.77 19.39 11.63
CA MET A 200 7.83 20.30 10.48
C MET A 200 6.62 21.21 10.39
N ALA A 201 5.40 20.69 10.62
CA ALA A 201 4.19 21.51 10.63
C ALA A 201 4.20 22.54 11.78
N GLY A 202 4.84 22.23 12.91
CA GLY A 202 5.02 23.19 14.00
C GLY A 202 6.07 24.27 13.75
N SER A 203 6.99 24.06 12.79
CA SER A 203 8.03 25.02 12.42
C SER A 203 7.64 25.95 11.27
N VAL A 204 6.51 25.70 10.60
CA VAL A 204 6.00 26.56 9.53
C VAL A 204 4.95 27.49 10.11
N ASP A 205 5.15 28.81 9.93
CA ASP A 205 4.28 29.88 10.45
C ASP A 205 2.98 30.04 9.64
N GLY A 206 2.25 28.92 9.47
CA GLY A 206 1.02 28.85 8.70
C GLY A 206 0.19 27.64 9.11
N GLN A 207 -1.13 27.76 9.02
CA GLN A 207 -2.13 26.74 9.42
C GLN A 207 -2.15 25.50 8.51
N VAL A 208 -0.99 24.95 8.16
CA VAL A 208 -0.90 23.73 7.37
C VAL A 208 -0.97 22.55 8.32
N SER A 209 -2.09 21.83 8.30
CA SER A 209 -2.26 20.57 9.03
C SER A 209 -1.11 19.61 8.73
N ALA A 210 -0.58 18.94 9.77
CA ALA A 210 0.47 17.92 9.65
C ALA A 210 0.12 16.83 8.62
N LEU A 211 -1.16 16.52 8.48
CA LEU A 211 -1.68 15.54 7.51
C LEU A 211 -1.54 16.05 6.06
N LYS A 212 -1.69 17.36 5.84
CA LYS A 212 -1.48 17.99 4.54
C LYS A 212 0.01 17.99 4.18
N MET A 213 0.90 18.27 5.14
CA MET A 213 2.35 18.16 4.92
C MET A 213 2.80 16.72 4.63
N ALA A 214 2.31 15.74 5.39
CA ALA A 214 2.56 14.33 5.12
C ALA A 214 2.20 13.94 3.67
N LYS A 215 1.02 14.35 3.22
CA LYS A 215 0.59 14.10 1.83
C LYS A 215 1.55 14.69 0.79
N LEU A 216 2.09 15.88 1.01
CA LEU A 216 3.09 16.45 0.10
C LEU A 216 4.39 15.63 0.07
N PHE A 217 4.92 15.22 1.22
CA PHE A 217 6.13 14.39 1.29
C PHE A 217 5.93 12.97 0.73
N SER A 218 4.70 12.45 0.70
CA SER A 218 4.45 11.10 0.18
C SER A 218 4.81 10.93 -1.29
N TYR A 219 4.70 11.99 -2.11
CA TYR A 219 5.07 11.92 -3.53
C TYR A 219 6.58 11.80 -3.75
N SER A 220 7.43 12.31 -2.84
CA SER A 220 8.89 12.11 -2.90
C SER A 220 9.32 10.73 -2.39
N LEU A 221 8.43 10.05 -1.68
CA LEU A 221 8.62 8.72 -1.11
C LEU A 221 8.13 7.60 -2.03
N ILE A 222 7.46 7.95 -3.14
CA ILE A 222 7.16 6.99 -4.20
C ILE A 222 8.50 6.41 -4.63
N PRO A 223 8.70 5.09 -4.55
CA PRO A 223 9.96 4.48 -4.91
C PRO A 223 10.27 4.84 -6.36
N ILE A 224 11.25 5.73 -6.54
CA ILE A 224 11.96 5.93 -7.79
C ILE A 224 12.98 4.78 -7.86
N GLU A 225 12.49 3.58 -8.12
CA GLU A 225 13.33 2.55 -8.72
C GLU A 225 12.63 2.17 -10.02
N PRO A 226 13.14 2.72 -11.13
CA PRO A 226 14.00 1.84 -11.90
C PRO A 226 15.10 2.60 -12.64
N LEU A 227 16.37 2.44 -12.24
CA LEU A 227 17.52 2.50 -13.13
C LEU A 227 18.81 2.12 -12.40
N HIS A 228 18.88 0.87 -11.89
CA HIS A 228 20.19 0.20 -11.83
C HIS A 228 20.36 -0.54 -13.15
N THR A 229 20.77 0.20 -14.18
CA THR A 229 21.57 -0.38 -15.26
C THR A 229 23.02 -0.28 -14.84
N THR A 230 23.76 -1.37 -15.08
CA THR A 230 25.16 -1.68 -14.80
C THR A 230 25.45 -2.22 -13.41
#